data_AF-A0A090ND23-F1
#
_entry.id   AF-A0A090ND23-F1
#
_cell.length_a   1.000
_cell.length_b   1.000
_cell.length_c   1.000
_cell.angle_alpha   90.00
_cell.angle_beta   90.00
_cell.angle_gamma   90.00
#
_symmetry.space_group_name_H-M   'P 1'
#
loop_
_entity.id
_entity.type
_entity.pdbx_description
1 polymer ?
#
loop_
_entity_poly.entity_id
_entity_poly.type
_entity_poly.pdbx_seq_one_letter_code
_entity_poly.pdbx_strand_id
1 'polypeptide(L)'
;MSPTIYDIARVAGVSKSTVSRVLNKQTNISPEARNKVLRAIEELQYQPNKLARALTSSGFDAIMVISTRSTKTTAGNPFFSEVLHVIGSTTRNE
;
A
#
# COMPACT_ATOMS: atom_id res chain seq x y z
N MET A 1 -11.38 -14.51 -11.54
CA MET A 1 -11.66 -13.30 -10.74
C MET A 1 -10.70 -13.32 -9.56
N SER A 2 -9.93 -12.26 -9.30
CA SER A 2 -8.98 -12.26 -8.18
C SER A 2 -9.75 -12.25 -6.86
N PRO A 3 -9.31 -13.02 -5.84
CA PRO A 3 -9.96 -13.02 -4.54
C PRO A 3 -9.97 -11.63 -3.91
N THR A 4 -11.02 -11.32 -3.18
CA THR A 4 -11.21 -10.05 -2.50
C THR A 4 -11.01 -10.20 -0.99
N ILE A 5 -10.96 -9.07 -0.27
CA ILE A 5 -10.94 -9.08 1.20
C ILE A 5 -12.16 -9.80 1.81
N TYR A 6 -13.29 -9.85 1.10
CA TYR A 6 -14.49 -10.56 1.54
C TYR A 6 -14.34 -12.08 1.42
N ASP A 7 -13.63 -12.55 0.39
CA ASP A 7 -13.32 -13.98 0.22
C ASP A 7 -12.39 -14.47 1.33
N ILE A 8 -11.36 -13.68 1.66
CA ILE A 8 -10.45 -13.97 2.78
C ILE A 8 -11.23 -14.03 4.10
N ALA A 9 -12.12 -13.07 4.35
CA ALA A 9 -12.95 -13.03 5.55
C ALA A 9 -13.82 -14.29 5.69
N ARG A 10 -14.41 -14.75 4.57
CA ARG A 10 -15.23 -15.97 4.51
C ARG A 10 -14.42 -17.22 4.82
N VAL A 11 -13.26 -17.39 4.17
CA VAL A 11 -12.39 -18.57 4.36
C VAL A 11 -11.78 -18.60 5.77
N ALA A 12 -11.35 -17.44 6.28
CA ALA A 12 -10.77 -17.34 7.62
C ALA A 12 -11.82 -17.39 8.76
N GLY A 13 -13.12 -17.28 8.44
CA GLY A 13 -14.20 -17.24 9.43
C GLY A 13 -14.15 -16.01 10.35
N VAL A 14 -13.75 -14.85 9.81
CA VAL A 14 -13.64 -13.59 10.58
C VAL A 14 -14.32 -12.44 9.85
N SER A 15 -14.49 -11.30 10.53
CA SER A 15 -15.03 -10.09 9.90
C SER A 15 -14.04 -9.47 8.89
N LYS A 16 -14.56 -8.76 7.87
CA LYS A 16 -13.74 -7.90 6.97
C LYS A 16 -12.83 -6.97 7.76
N SER A 17 -13.34 -6.39 8.85
CA SER A 17 -12.58 -5.48 9.72
C SER A 17 -11.36 -6.19 10.32
N THR A 18 -11.50 -7.44 10.77
CA THR A 18 -10.39 -8.26 11.26
C THR A 18 -9.34 -8.48 10.18
N VAL A 19 -9.75 -8.84 8.96
CA VAL A 19 -8.83 -9.00 7.82
C VAL A 19 -8.09 -7.69 7.52
N SER A 20 -8.81 -6.56 7.50
CA SER A 20 -8.22 -5.23 7.29
C SER A 20 -7.16 -4.91 8.34
N ARG A 21 -7.44 -5.18 9.62
CA ARG A 21 -6.48 -4.97 10.71
C ARG A 21 -5.22 -5.83 10.55
N VAL A 22 -5.37 -7.09 10.12
CA VAL A 22 -4.23 -8.00 9.85
C VAL A 22 -3.38 -7.48 8.69
N LEU A 23 -4.01 -7.10 7.57
CA LEU A 23 -3.31 -6.55 6.40
C LEU A 23 -2.59 -5.22 6.70
N ASN A 24 -3.16 -4.42 7.60
CA ASN A 24 -2.58 -3.15 8.07
C ASN A 24 -1.65 -3.32 9.28
N LYS A 25 -1.28 -4.56 9.65
CA LYS A 25 -0.36 -4.88 10.76
C LYS A 25 -0.73 -4.24 12.12
N GLN A 26 -2.02 -4.05 12.40
CA GLN A 26 -2.45 -3.51 13.70
C GLN A 26 -2.24 -4.52 14.83
N THR A 27 -1.88 -4.03 16.02
CA THR A 27 -1.50 -4.86 17.19
C THR A 27 -2.67 -5.41 18.00
N ASN A 28 -3.88 -4.85 17.85
CA ASN A 28 -5.05 -5.26 18.62
C ASN A 28 -5.84 -6.40 17.94
N ILE A 29 -5.19 -7.55 17.73
CA ILE A 29 -5.77 -8.75 17.11
C ILE A 29 -5.22 -9.99 17.81
N SER A 30 -6.09 -10.96 18.11
CA SER A 30 -5.63 -12.22 18.69
C SER A 30 -4.68 -12.97 17.73
N PRO A 31 -3.65 -13.66 18.25
CA PRO A 31 -2.74 -14.47 17.42
C PRO A 31 -3.48 -15.51 16.59
N GLU A 32 -4.55 -16.10 17.14
CA GLU A 32 -5.38 -17.08 16.46
C GLU A 32 -6.07 -16.48 15.21
N ALA A 33 -6.72 -15.32 15.34
CA ALA A 33 -7.38 -14.66 14.22
C ALA A 33 -6.36 -14.23 13.16
N ARG A 34 -5.18 -13.74 13.58
CA ARG A 34 -4.08 -13.42 12.67
C ARG A 34 -3.65 -14.64 11.85
N ASN A 35 -3.46 -15.79 12.49
CA ASN A 35 -3.05 -17.03 11.82
C ASN A 35 -4.13 -17.59 10.90
N LYS A 36 -5.43 -17.47 11.24
CA LYS A 36 -6.53 -17.84 10.33
C LYS A 36 -6.52 -16.98 9.05
N VAL A 37 -6.34 -15.67 9.20
CA VAL A 37 -6.28 -14.75 8.05
C VAL A 37 -5.05 -15.01 7.17
N LEU A 38 -3.88 -15.22 7.76
CA LEU A 38 -2.65 -15.49 6.99
C LEU A 38 -2.77 -16.78 6.16
N ARG A 39 -3.33 -17.86 6.73
CA ARG A 39 -3.62 -19.10 5.99
C ARG A 39 -4.59 -18.88 4.84
N ALA A 40 -5.67 -18.14 5.07
CA ALA A 40 -6.64 -17.83 4.02
C ALA A 40 -6.03 -16.98 2.88
N ILE A 41 -5.10 -16.08 3.19
CA ILE A 41 -4.36 -15.30 2.18
C ILE A 41 -3.50 -16.22 1.31
N GLU A 42 -2.80 -17.17 1.92
CA GLU A 42 -1.98 -18.16 1.20
C GLU A 42 -2.83 -19.09 0.34
N GLU A 43 -3.91 -19.64 0.89
CA GLU A 43 -4.83 -20.54 0.18
C GLU A 43 -5.46 -19.87 -1.05
N LEU A 44 -5.88 -18.60 -0.90
CA LEU A 44 -6.48 -17.84 -1.98
C LEU A 44 -5.46 -17.20 -2.93
N GLN A 45 -4.16 -17.33 -2.66
CA GLN A 45 -3.10 -16.61 -3.39
C GLN A 45 -3.41 -15.11 -3.53
N TYR A 46 -3.97 -14.52 -2.47
CA TYR A 46 -4.44 -13.14 -2.50
C TYR A 46 -3.26 -12.17 -2.57
N GLN A 47 -3.24 -11.35 -3.62
CA GLN A 47 -2.29 -10.24 -3.76
C GLN A 47 -3.02 -8.90 -3.63
N PRO A 48 -2.61 -8.01 -2.70
CA PRO A 48 -3.20 -6.69 -2.58
C PRO A 48 -3.03 -5.89 -3.88
N ASN A 49 -4.14 -5.50 -4.50
CA ASN A 49 -4.10 -4.59 -5.63
C ASN A 49 -3.83 -3.16 -5.12
N LYS A 50 -2.63 -2.65 -5.36
CA LYS A 50 -2.20 -1.31 -4.92
C LYS A 50 -3.10 -0.20 -5.47
N LEU A 51 -3.56 -0.31 -6.72
CA LEU A 51 -4.46 0.67 -7.33
C LEU A 51 -5.83 0.66 -6.68
N ALA A 52 -6.42 -0.52 -6.45
CA ALA A 52 -7.71 -0.62 -5.77
C ALA A 52 -7.63 -0.14 -4.31
N ARG A 53 -6.49 -0.33 -3.65
CA ARG A 53 -6.23 0.20 -2.30
C ARG A 53 -6.17 1.73 -2.32
N ALA A 54 -5.43 2.33 -3.25
CA ALA A 54 -5.36 3.78 -3.44
C ALA A 54 -6.71 4.44 -3.80
N LEU A 55 -7.64 3.70 -4.41
CA LEU A 55 -9.00 4.18 -4.72
C LEU A 55 -9.95 4.12 -3.51
N THR A 56 -9.69 3.24 -2.55
CA THR A 56 -10.59 3.00 -1.40
C THR A 56 -10.09 3.60 -0.09
N SER A 57 -8.77 3.71 0.11
CA SER A 57 -8.20 4.67 1.04
C SER A 57 -8.22 6.03 0.36
N SER A 58 -8.80 7.05 0.99
CA SER A 58 -8.80 8.44 0.55
C SER A 58 -7.41 9.09 0.42
N GLY A 59 -6.35 8.29 0.35
CA GLY A 59 -4.96 8.70 0.19
C GLY A 59 -4.30 7.96 -0.98
N PHE A 60 -3.73 8.74 -1.89
CA PHE A 60 -2.79 8.28 -2.91
C PHE A 60 -1.41 8.17 -2.26
N ASP A 61 -0.71 7.04 -2.43
CA ASP A 61 0.69 6.86 -2.03
C ASP A 61 1.60 7.53 -3.07
N ALA A 62 1.44 8.83 -3.26
CA ALA A 62 2.14 9.61 -4.27
C ALA A 62 2.47 11.01 -3.74
N ILE A 63 3.69 11.46 -4.03
CA ILE A 63 4.13 12.82 -3.76
C ILE A 63 4.17 13.58 -5.08
N MET A 64 3.44 14.70 -5.14
CA MET A 64 3.49 15.62 -6.27
C MET A 64 4.58 16.68 -6.03
N VAL A 65 5.53 16.77 -6.96
CA VAL A 65 6.58 17.81 -6.94
C VAL A 65 6.28 18.82 -8.04
N ILE A 66 6.14 20.10 -7.65
CA ILE A 66 5.85 21.20 -8.57
C ILE A 66 7.00 22.21 -8.51
N SER A 67 7.48 22.63 -9.67
CA SER A 67 8.45 23.71 -9.80
C SER A 67 7.86 24.84 -10.62
N THR A 68 8.05 26.08 -10.17
CA THR A 68 7.66 27.29 -10.89
C THR A 68 8.69 27.70 -11.94
N ARG A 69 9.84 27.02 -12.00
CA ARG A 69 10.91 27.25 -12.97
C ARG A 69 10.60 26.52 -14.28
N SER A 70 10.97 27.12 -15.41
CA SER A 70 10.78 26.49 -16.73
C SER A 70 11.51 25.15 -16.81
N THR A 71 10.89 24.19 -17.51
CA THR A 71 11.52 22.89 -17.84
C THR A 71 12.85 23.04 -18.56
N LYS A 72 13.06 24.12 -19.32
CA LYS A 72 14.35 24.39 -19.97
C LYS A 72 15.51 24.61 -18.99
N THR A 73 15.24 25.10 -17.78
CA THR A 73 16.28 25.39 -16.77
C THR A 73 16.39 24.33 -15.69
N THR A 74 15.37 23.47 -15.57
CA THR A 74 15.31 22.39 -14.58
C THR A 74 15.66 21.03 -15.17
N ALA A 75 15.29 20.75 -16.43
CA ALA A 75 15.60 19.47 -17.07
C ALA A 75 17.11 19.34 -17.32
N GLY A 76 17.69 18.20 -16.91
CA GLY A 76 19.12 17.93 -17.05
C GLY A 76 20.02 18.71 -16.09
N ASN A 77 19.46 19.52 -15.19
CA ASN A 77 20.23 20.25 -14.19
C ASN A 77 20.58 19.33 -13.00
N PRO A 78 21.88 19.14 -12.67
CA PRO A 78 22.32 18.24 -11.61
C PRO A 78 21.69 18.53 -10.24
N PHE A 79 21.51 19.80 -9.89
CA PHE A 79 20.89 20.20 -8.62
C PHE A 79 19.46 19.68 -8.50
N PHE A 80 18.63 19.88 -9.54
CA PHE A 80 17.25 19.41 -9.53
C PHE A 80 17.15 17.88 -9.59
N SER A 81 18.07 17.23 -10.31
CA SER A 81 18.15 15.77 -10.34
C SER A 81 18.47 15.19 -8.95
N GLU A 82 19.40 15.79 -8.22
CA GLU A 82 19.78 15.37 -6.87
C GLU A 82 18.60 15.54 -5.89
N VAL A 83 17.92 16.68 -5.93
CA VAL A 83 16.72 16.92 -5.10
C VAL A 83 15.64 15.88 -5.37
N LEU A 84 15.32 15.60 -6.64
CA LEU A 84 14.34 14.57 -7.00
C LEU A 84 14.77 13.17 -6.54
N HIS A 85 16.07 12.86 -6.63
CA HIS A 85 16.60 11.58 -6.17
C HIS A 85 16.43 11.41 -4.65
N VAL A 86 16.75 12.44 -3.86
CA VAL A 86 16.60 12.41 -2.39
C VAL A 86 15.13 12.28 -1.98
N ILE A 87 14.22 12.99 -2.65
CA ILE A 87 12.77 12.84 -2.42
C ILE A 87 12.35 11.39 -2.70
N GLY A 88 12.78 10.83 -3.83
CA GLY A 88 12.45 9.45 -4.21
C GLY A 88 13.06 8.38 -3.29
N SER A 89 14.26 8.61 -2.75
CA SER A 89 14.90 7.67 -1.83
C SER A 89 14.29 7.69 -0.43
N THR A 90 13.88 8.87 0.05
CA THR A 90 13.29 9.04 1.39
C THR A 90 11.91 8.40 1.47
N THR A 91 11.11 8.54 0.42
CA THR A 91 9.73 7.99 0.36
C THR A 91 9.66 6.48 0.20
N ARG A 92 10.72 5.83 -0.29
CA ARG A 92 10.77 4.38 -0.47
C ARG A 92 11.04 3.61 0.84
N ASN A 93 11.44 4.33 1.89
CA ASN A 93 11.85 3.76 3.18
C ASN A 93 10.74 3.76 4.25
N GLU A 94 9.48 4.02 3.88
CA GLU A 94 8.30 3.86 4.75
C GLU A 94 7.53 2.54 4.49
#